data_AF-A0A139LAZ2-F1
#
_entry.id   AF-A0A139LAZ2-F1
#
_cell.length_a   1.000
_cell.length_b   1.000
_cell.length_c   1.000
_cell.angle_alpha   90.00
_cell.angle_beta   90.00
_cell.angle_gamma   90.00
#
_symmetry.space_group_name_H-M   'P 1'
#
loop_
_entity.id
_entity.type
_entity.pdbx_description
1 polymer ?
#
loop_
_entity_poly.entity_id
_entity_poly.type
_entity_poly.pdbx_seq_one_letter_code
_entity_poly.pdbx_strand_id
1 'polypeptide(L)'
;MRGHNANSIGICYEGGLDRHGLAKDTRTEWQKHSLRVLVRALKMDYPEARIVGHRDLSPDVNGNGEVEPMEWTKECPCFEVGKERW
;
A
#
# COMPACT_ATOMS: atom_id res chain seq x y z
N MET A 1 -2.32 5.67 -12.12
CA MET A 1 -2.08 4.22 -12.28
C MET A 1 -2.31 3.81 -13.73
N ARG A 2 -1.45 4.26 -14.66
CA ARG A 2 -1.36 3.65 -15.99
C ARG A 2 -0.23 2.63 -15.90
N GLY A 3 -0.48 1.36 -16.22
CA GLY A 3 0.57 0.32 -16.30
C GLY A 3 0.52 -0.82 -15.27
N HIS A 4 -0.15 -0.68 -14.12
CA HIS A 4 -0.18 -1.75 -13.09
C HIS A 4 -1.48 -2.56 -13.04
N ASN A 5 -2.56 -2.12 -13.69
CA ASN A 5 -3.88 -2.75 -13.54
C ASN A 5 -3.97 -4.18 -14.10
N ALA A 6 -3.12 -4.55 -15.07
CA ALA A 6 -3.17 -5.86 -15.71
C ALA A 6 -2.43 -6.95 -14.92
N ASN A 7 -1.40 -6.59 -14.15
CA ASN A 7 -0.45 -7.51 -13.53
C ASN A 7 -0.33 -7.30 -12.01
N SER A 8 -1.35 -6.74 -11.36
CA SER A 8 -1.37 -6.55 -9.92
C SER A 8 -2.73 -6.86 -9.31
N ILE A 9 -2.72 -7.22 -8.03
CA ILE A 9 -3.93 -7.39 -7.22
C ILE A 9 -4.03 -6.18 -6.30
N GLY A 10 -5.07 -5.37 -6.50
CA GLY A 10 -5.38 -4.24 -5.63
C GLY A 10 -6.21 -4.69 -4.43
N ILE A 11 -5.73 -4.39 -3.21
CA ILE A 11 -6.46 -4.65 -1.97
C ILE A 11 -6.76 -3.30 -1.32
N CYS A 12 -8.03 -3.05 -1.03
CA CYS A 12 -8.50 -1.85 -0.35
C CYS A 12 -8.97 -2.19 1.07
N TYR A 13 -8.77 -1.25 1.99
CA TYR A 13 -9.41 -1.27 3.30
C TYR A 13 -10.20 0.03 3.49
N GLU A 14 -11.28 -0.04 4.25
CA GLU A 14 -12.11 1.12 4.53
C GLU A 14 -11.45 2.02 5.59
N GLY A 15 -11.33 3.31 5.28
CA GLY A 15 -10.70 4.32 6.13
C GLY A 15 -9.50 4.99 5.45
N GLY A 16 -8.54 5.44 6.27
CA GLY A 16 -7.31 6.07 5.79
C GLY A 16 -7.25 7.58 6.02
N LEU A 17 -8.31 8.20 6.54
CA LEU A 17 -8.37 9.63 6.84
C LEU A 17 -8.85 9.86 8.28
N ASP A 18 -8.31 10.87 8.95
CA ASP A 18 -8.81 11.34 10.24
C ASP A 18 -10.02 12.29 10.09
N ARG A 19 -10.54 12.80 11.21
CA ARG A 19 -11.70 13.72 11.22
C ARG A 19 -11.46 15.06 10.49
N HIS A 20 -10.20 15.40 10.20
CA HIS A 20 -9.81 16.59 9.47
C HIS A 20 -9.55 16.29 7.98
N GLY A 21 -9.72 15.04 7.55
CA GLY A 21 -9.44 14.61 6.18
C GLY A 21 -7.95 14.39 5.90
N LEU A 22 -7.11 14.30 6.93
CA LEU A 22 -5.68 14.05 6.78
C LEU A 22 -5.38 12.55 6.78
N ALA A 23 -4.39 12.13 6.00
CA ALA A 23 -4.01 10.72 5.90
C ALA A 23 -3.60 10.16 7.27
N LYS A 24 -4.20 9.03 7.64
CA LYS A 24 -3.93 8.34 8.90
C LYS A 24 -4.25 6.86 8.77
N ASP A 25 -3.42 6.00 9.35
CA ASP A 25 -3.77 4.58 9.52
C ASP A 25 -4.94 4.48 10.51
N THR A 26 -6.14 4.28 9.97
CA THR A 26 -7.37 4.08 10.76
C THR A 26 -7.83 2.62 10.73
N ARG A 27 -6.98 1.68 10.29
CA ARG A 27 -7.36 0.27 10.24
C ARG A 27 -7.68 -0.23 11.64
N THR A 28 -8.82 -0.89 11.77
CA THR A 28 -9.15 -1.67 12.96
C THR A 28 -8.23 -2.87 13.09
N GLU A 29 -8.09 -3.42 14.29
CA GLU A 29 -7.30 -4.64 14.51
C GLU A 29 -7.81 -5.83 13.69
N TRP A 30 -9.13 -5.91 13.47
CA TRP A 30 -9.75 -6.91 12.61
C TRP A 30 -9.40 -6.72 11.14
N GLN A 31 -9.44 -5.48 10.62
CA GLN A 31 -8.98 -5.20 9.26
C GLN A 31 -7.51 -5.55 9.08
N LYS A 32 -6.64 -5.20 10.03
CA LYS A 32 -5.21 -5.58 9.99
C LYS A 32 -5.05 -7.10 9.97
N HIS A 33 -5.78 -7.81 10.81
CA HIS A 33 -5.75 -9.27 10.84
C HIS A 33 -6.19 -9.89 9.50
N SER A 34 -7.36 -9.49 8.99
CA SER A 34 -7.89 -9.98 7.71
C SER A 34 -6.95 -9.66 6.54
N LEU A 35 -6.37 -8.45 6.50
CA LEU A 35 -5.38 -8.05 5.51
C LEU A 35 -4.14 -8.96 5.54
N ARG A 36 -3.58 -9.22 6.72
CA ARG A 36 -2.42 -10.12 6.86
C ARG A 36 -2.73 -11.53 6.37
N VAL A 37 -3.88 -12.08 6.75
CA VAL A 37 -4.30 -13.41 6.29
C VAL A 37 -4.44 -13.46 4.77
N LEU A 38 -5.13 -12.47 4.17
CA LEU A 38 -5.32 -12.40 2.73
C LEU A 38 -3.99 -12.27 1.99
N VAL A 39 -3.11 -11.36 2.44
CA VAL A 39 -1.81 -11.14 1.81
C VAL A 39 -0.91 -12.37 1.92
N ARG A 40 -0.94 -13.10 3.03
CA ARG A 40 -0.23 -14.39 3.17
C ARG A 40 -0.73 -15.42 2.16
N ALA A 41 -2.04 -15.58 2.03
CA ALA A 41 -2.62 -16.51 1.08
C ALA A 41 -2.19 -16.17 -0.36
N LEU A 42 -2.32 -14.90 -0.76
CA LEU A 42 -1.88 -14.45 -2.09
C LEU A 42 -0.38 -14.62 -2.31
N LYS A 43 0.44 -14.43 -1.27
CA LYS A 43 1.89 -14.62 -1.37
C LYS A 43 2.28 -16.10 -1.51
N MET A 44 1.47 -17.01 -0.99
CA MET A 44 1.65 -18.45 -1.23
C MET A 44 1.34 -18.81 -2.68
N ASP A 45 0.27 -18.24 -3.24
CA ASP A 45 -0.12 -18.47 -4.64
C ASP A 45 0.82 -17.77 -5.64
N TYR A 46 1.38 -16.62 -5.24
CA TYR A 46 2.29 -15.80 -6.04
C TYR A 46 3.60 -15.49 -5.28
N PRO A 47 4.53 -16.45 -5.13
CA PRO A 47 5.74 -16.29 -4.32
C PRO A 47 6.64 -15.12 -4.74
N GLU A 48 6.64 -14.74 -6.01
CA GLU A 48 7.47 -13.64 -6.54
C GLU A 48 6.79 -12.26 -6.40
N ALA A 49 5.50 -12.20 -6.06
CA ALA A 49 4.75 -10.95 -6.02
C ALA A 49 5.31 -9.99 -4.94
N ARG A 50 5.57 -8.74 -5.30
CA ARG A 50 5.98 -7.72 -4.33
C ARG A 50 4.76 -7.16 -3.59
N ILE A 51 4.88 -7.01 -2.27
CA ILE A 51 3.88 -6.33 -1.46
C ILE A 51 4.32 -4.86 -1.32
N VAL A 52 3.55 -3.95 -1.88
CA VAL A 52 3.87 -2.51 -1.93
C VAL A 52 2.64 -1.67 -1.60
N GLY A 53 2.86 -0.48 -1.03
CA GLY A 53 1.84 0.54 -0.93
C GLY A 53 1.58 1.20 -2.28
N HIS A 54 0.37 1.75 -2.46
CA HIS A 54 0.03 2.46 -3.69
C HIS A 54 0.94 3.68 -3.90
N ARG A 55 1.28 4.42 -2.84
CA ARG A 55 2.22 5.55 -2.93
C ARG A 55 3.63 5.14 -3.35
N ASP A 56 4.05 3.92 -3.03
CA ASP A 56 5.38 3.39 -3.38
C ASP A 56 5.50 3.13 -4.90
N LEU A 57 4.38 3.24 -5.65
CA LEU A 57 4.32 3.21 -7.10
C LEU A 57 4.23 4.62 -7.72
N SER A 58 4.46 5.67 -6.93
CA SER A 58 4.58 7.02 -7.49
C SER A 58 5.84 7.13 -8.35
N PRO A 59 5.86 8.00 -9.37
CA PRO A 59 7.06 8.21 -10.18
C PRO A 59 8.19 8.76 -9.30
N ASP A 60 9.36 8.14 -9.39
CA ASP A 60 10.63 8.71 -8.93
C ASP A 60 11.01 9.85 -9.90
N VAL A 61 10.87 11.10 -9.43
CA VAL A 61 11.07 12.30 -10.25
C VAL A 61 12.50 12.81 -10.19
N ASN A 62 13.25 12.47 -9.14
CA ASN A 62 14.64 12.88 -8.98
C ASN A 62 15.65 11.81 -9.46
N GLY A 63 15.20 10.58 -9.72
CA GLY A 63 15.97 9.48 -10.28
C GLY A 63 16.90 8.78 -9.28
N ASN A 64 16.66 8.92 -7.97
CA ASN A 64 17.52 8.34 -6.93
C ASN A 64 17.17 6.87 -6.57
N GLY A 65 16.09 6.33 -7.13
CA GLY A 65 15.61 4.96 -6.89
C GLY A 65 14.74 4.80 -5.65
N GLU A 66 14.42 5.86 -4.92
CA GLU A 66 13.57 5.88 -3.73
C GLU A 66 12.40 6.84 -3.92
N VAL A 67 11.18 6.38 -3.64
CA VAL A 67 9.97 7.22 -3.75
C VAL A 67 9.76 8.00 -2.45
N GLU A 68 10.19 9.25 -2.43
CA GLU A 68 10.16 10.13 -1.27
C GLU A 68 8.79 10.82 -1.07
N PRO A 69 8.46 11.32 0.14
CA PRO A 69 7.18 11.99 0.41
C PRO A 69 6.83 13.14 -0.53
N MET A 70 7.85 13.86 -1.02
CA MET A 70 7.66 14.96 -1.98
C MET A 70 7.22 14.48 -3.37
N GLU A 71 7.42 13.21 -3.67
CA GLU A 71 7.12 12.58 -4.97
C GLU A 71 5.80 11.80 -4.93
N TRP A 72 5.18 11.68 -3.75
CA TRP A 72 3.95 10.94 -3.57
C TRP A 72 2.80 11.58 -4.33
N THR A 73 2.29 10.87 -5.34
CA THR A 73 1.08 11.29 -6.05
C THR A 73 -0.17 11.06 -5.19
N LYS A 74 -0.09 10.16 -4.20
CA LYS A 74 -1.16 9.84 -3.24
C LYS A 74 -0.54 9.42 -1.91
N GLU A 75 -1.27 9.62 -0.82
CA GLU A 75 -0.87 9.13 0.51
C GLU A 75 -1.31 7.69 0.80
N CYS A 76 -2.21 7.12 -0.03
CA CYS A 76 -2.65 5.73 0.07
C CYS A 76 -1.44 4.76 0.10
N PRO A 77 -1.35 3.83 1.05
CA PRO A 77 -2.43 3.34 1.90
C PRO A 77 -2.50 3.99 3.28
N CYS A 78 -1.91 5.17 3.48
CA CYS A 78 -1.92 5.92 4.74
C CYS A 78 -1.15 5.23 5.89
N PHE A 79 -0.31 4.24 5.57
CA PHE A 79 0.63 3.58 6.47
C PHE A 79 1.86 3.04 5.70
N GLU A 80 2.91 2.66 6.42
CA GLU A 80 4.15 2.09 5.88
C GLU A 80 4.02 0.59 5.58
N VAL A 81 3.77 0.20 4.33
CA VAL A 81 3.61 -1.22 3.94
C VAL A 81 4.87 -2.05 4.20
N GLY A 82 6.06 -1.50 3.99
CA GLY A 82 7.32 -2.19 4.25
C GLY A 82 7.62 -2.44 5.74
N LYS A 83 6.94 -1.74 6.65
CA LYS A 83 7.08 -1.93 8.11
C LYS A 83 5.99 -2.85 8.69
N GLU A 84 5.01 -3.25 7.88
CA GLU A 84 3.93 -4.14 8.32
C GLU A 84 4.44 -5.59 8.44
N ARG A 85 3.94 -6.30 9.46
CA ARG A 85 4.25 -7.72 9.64
C ARG A 85 3.29 -8.56 8.82
N TRP A 86 3.74 -8.92 7.62
CA TRP A 86 3.03 -9.81 6.70
C TRP A 86 3.05 -11.27 7.12
#